data_AF-A0A5K1G0R3-F1
#
_entry.id   AF-A0A5K1G0R3-F1
#
_cell.length_a   1.000
_cell.length_b   1.000
_cell.length_c   1.000
_cell.angle_alpha   90.00
_cell.angle_beta   90.00
_cell.angle_gamma   90.00
#
_symmetry.space_group_name_H-M   'P 1'
#
loop_
_entity.id
_entity.type
_entity.pdbx_description
1 polymer ?
#
loop_
_entity_poly.entity_id
_entity_poly.type
_entity_poly.pdbx_seq_one_letter_code
_entity_poly.pdbx_strand_id
1 'polypeptide(L)' 'SVFNHISGSGNGFVDGDLVKAMFSRPRSFTVDDNGNIYVADRANFAIRKISKS' A
#
# COMPACT_ATOMS: atom_id res chain seq x y z
N SER A 1 14.58 4.59 17.18
CA SER A 1 13.46 3.96 16.45
C SER A 1 13.94 3.49 15.10
N VAL A 2 13.53 2.30 14.66
CA VAL A 2 13.82 1.79 13.31
C VAL A 2 12.58 2.00 12.45
N PHE A 3 12.74 2.58 11.27
CA PHE A 3 11.67 2.72 10.29
C PHE A 3 11.82 1.65 9.23
N ASN A 4 10.78 0.84 9.02
CA ASN A 4 10.76 -0.19 7.99
C ASN A 4 9.92 0.25 6.80
N HIS A 5 10.46 0.05 5.60
CA HIS A 5 9.70 0.23 4.37
C HIS A 5 8.81 -1.00 4.14
N ILE A 6 7.49 -0.81 4.10
CA ILE A 6 6.52 -1.91 4.01
C ILE A 6 6.18 -2.25 2.56
N SER A 7 5.91 -1.26 1.71
CA SER A 7 5.59 -1.43 0.29
C SER A 7 5.64 -0.10 -0.47
N GLY A 8 5.88 -0.16 -1.78
CA GLY A 8 5.87 1.00 -2.67
C GLY A 8 7.21 1.20 -3.39
N SER A 9 7.26 1.00 -4.70
CA SER A 9 8.47 1.21 -5.50
C SER A 9 8.48 2.54 -6.26
N GLY A 10 7.35 3.25 -6.30
CA GLY A 10 7.22 4.51 -7.01
C GLY A 10 5.78 4.95 -7.23
N ASN A 11 5.62 5.98 -8.07
CA ASN A 11 4.31 6.49 -8.50
C ASN A 11 3.76 5.62 -9.64
N GLY A 12 2.55 5.09 -9.47
CA GLY A 12 1.89 4.30 -10.51
C GLY A 12 0.77 3.42 -9.96
N PHE A 13 0.22 2.56 -10.81
CA PHE A 13 -0.82 1.60 -10.47
C PHE A 13 -0.35 0.19 -10.84
N VAL A 14 0.49 -0.38 -9.98
CA VAL A 14 1.06 -1.73 -10.15
C VAL A 14 0.79 -2.51 -8.88
N ASP A 15 0.15 -3.67 -9.01
CA ASP A 15 0.00 -4.69 -7.95
C ASP A 15 1.19 -5.67 -7.96
N GLY A 16 1.27 -6.52 -6.95
CA GLY A 16 2.24 -7.61 -6.85
C GLY A 16 2.95 -7.61 -5.50
N ASP A 17 4.15 -8.21 -5.46
CA ASP A 17 4.97 -8.26 -4.26
C ASP A 17 5.18 -6.87 -3.65
N LEU A 18 5.35 -6.82 -2.33
CA LEU A 18 5.50 -5.59 -1.56
C LEU A 18 6.52 -4.60 -2.16
N VAL A 19 7.62 -5.13 -2.70
CA VAL A 19 8.73 -4.36 -3.29
C VAL A 19 8.47 -3.88 -4.72
N LYS A 20 7.48 -4.44 -5.42
CA LYS A 20 7.14 -4.07 -6.80
C LYS A 20 5.93 -3.15 -6.86
N ALA A 21 4.99 -3.29 -5.92
CA ALA A 21 3.76 -2.52 -5.91
C ALA A 21 4.03 -1.01 -5.97
N MET A 22 3.19 -0.30 -6.73
CA MET A 22 3.23 1.16 -6.87
C MET A 22 1.90 1.77 -6.45
N PHE A 23 1.97 2.99 -5.91
CA PHE A 23 0.82 3.76 -5.45
C PHE A 23 0.89 5.18 -6.01
N SER A 24 -0.25 5.85 -6.15
CA SER A 24 -0.31 7.22 -6.65
C SER A 24 -1.09 8.13 -5.70
N ARG A 25 -0.35 8.99 -5.00
CA ARG A 25 -0.86 9.98 -4.03
C ARG A 25 -1.78 9.34 -2.96
N PRO A 26 -1.34 8.29 -2.25
CA PRO A 26 -2.13 7.71 -1.16
C PRO A 26 -2.40 8.77 -0.07
N ARG A 27 -3.58 8.72 0.55
CA ARG A 27 -4.03 9.76 1.50
C ARG A 27 -4.30 9.26 2.92
N SER A 28 -4.71 8.00 3.06
CA SER A 28 -5.08 7.43 4.34
C SER A 28 -4.89 5.91 4.29
N PHE A 29 -4.82 5.30 5.47
CA PHE A 29 -4.83 3.86 5.63
C PHE A 29 -5.65 3.44 6.85
N THR A 30 -6.11 2.20 6.85
CA THR A 30 -6.61 1.50 8.04
C THR A 30 -6.00 0.10 8.12
N VAL A 31 -6.07 -0.52 9.28
CA VAL A 31 -5.53 -1.86 9.54
C VAL A 31 -6.66 -2.73 10.09
N ASP A 32 -6.83 -3.94 9.55
CA ASP A 32 -7.77 -4.93 10.09
C ASP A 32 -7.14 -5.78 11.21
N ASP A 33 -7.95 -6.62 11.87
CA ASP A 33 -7.50 -7.48 12.98
C ASP A 33 -6.45 -8.53 12.56
N ASN A 34 -6.32 -8.80 11.26
CA ASN A 34 -5.32 -9.71 10.70
C ASN A 34 -4.02 -8.99 10.30
N GLY A 35 -3.94 -7.67 10.53
CA GLY A 35 -2.79 -6.84 10.17
C GLY A 35 -2.69 -6.50 8.69
N ASN A 36 -3.75 -6.69 7.90
CA ASN A 36 -3.79 -6.19 6.53
C ASN A 36 -3.97 -4.68 6.53
N ILE A 37 -3.22 -3.99 5.66
CA ILE A 37 -3.31 -2.53 5.52
C ILE A 37 -4.14 -2.21 4.29
N TYR A 38 -5.18 -1.41 4.47
CA TYR A 38 -6.00 -0.91 3.39
C TYR A 38 -5.65 0.56 3.12
N VAL A 39 -5.27 0.88 1.89
CA VAL A 39 -4.74 2.19 1.49
C VAL A 39 -5.71 2.87 0.53
N ALA A 40 -6.08 4.12 0.83
CA ALA A 40 -6.82 4.97 -0.10
C ALA A 40 -5.86 5.58 -1.14
N ASP A 41 -5.71 4.90 -2.27
CA ASP A 41 -4.78 5.23 -3.36
C ASP A 41 -5.42 6.23 -4.32
N ARG A 42 -5.51 7.49 -3.85
CA ARG A 42 -6.44 8.50 -4.37
C ARG A 42 -6.32 8.76 -5.86
N ALA A 43 -5.12 8.89 -6.42
CA ALA A 43 -4.95 9.22 -7.84
C ALA A 43 -5.14 8.01 -8.76
N ASN A 44 -5.14 6.80 -8.19
CA ASN A 44 -5.49 5.58 -8.91
C ASN A 44 -6.97 5.20 -8.72
N PHE A 45 -7.76 6.00 -7.99
CA PHE A 45 -9.18 5.75 -7.71
C PHE A 45 -9.45 4.35 -7.10
N ALA A 46 -8.53 3.86 -6.29
CA ALA A 46 -8.58 2.50 -5.76
C ALA A 46 -8.42 2.46 -4.23
N ILE A 47 -9.07 1.49 -3.60
CA ILE A 47 -8.69 0.99 -2.27
C ILE A 47 -7.77 -0.21 -2.50
N ARG A 48 -6.52 -0.12 -2.01
CA ARG A 48 -5.50 -1.14 -2.20
C ARG A 48 -5.29 -1.91 -0.90
N LYS A 49 -4.98 -3.19 -0.97
CA LYS A 49 -4.69 -4.03 0.20
C LYS A 49 -3.20 -4.41 0.19
N ILE A 50 -2.54 -4.26 1.32
CA ILE A 50 -1.20 -4.78 1.60
C ILE A 50 -1.37 -5.89 2.63
N SER A 51 -1.05 -7.13 2.24
CA SER A 51 -1.04 -8.30 3.11
C SER A 51 0.33 -8.98 3.08
N LYS A 52 0.66 -9.74 4.13
CA LYS A 52 1.89 -10.55 4.19
C LYS A 52 1.77 -11.90 3.47
N SER A 53 0.58 -12.26 3.01
CA SER A 53 0.20 -13.51 2.35
C SER A 53 -0.70 -13.24 1.15
#